data_AF-A0A840VE20-F1
#
_entry.id   AF-A0A840VE20-F1
#
_cell.length_a   1.000
_cell.length_b   1.000
_cell.length_c   1.000
_cell.angle_alpha   90.00
_cell.angle_beta   90.00
_cell.angle_gamma   90.00
#
_symmetry.space_group_name_H-M   'P 1'
#
loop_
_entity.id
_entity.type
_entity.pdbx_description
1 polymer ?
#
loop_
_entity_poly.entity_id
_entity_poly.type
_entity_poly.pdbx_seq_one_letter_code
_entity_poly.pdbx_strand_id
1 'polypeptide(L)'
;MSSMAVVLVAASGCVQQRVEESVTEHARVEGNRYAQEVKAQSPFQTVEMRWSEADKLMEKRNPSFVAARSKYQEAKKKKPVVREMTEEIKGAVDLSIGDVFKPDALLESIRTPATQLPKQLASLGKIKNLSHEIEGNVWEDTVTSVDAEIEMRQERVKLHQMLRMGELIDRELSRVNSTSPPEGSDPKLVSAFDAWRGQLRNEREKWLGEIRNFFDAEYHDVHFVKDKSSFPTYDNVRQPDLTEWQRWCHLNRSKELVALLRKGHDSSAPAIPGTRIVQEKINDLVRSDKQAPAATLQTSSIRNEVRSLIQHWREMKDAQAQAEGLENQDSTPCFEDLDRINRRQQIFKLRQQEIQHASAVWLMDEDCWSAGAVCRR
;
A
#
# COMPACT_ATOMS: atom_id res chain seq x y z
N MET A 1 63.76 -11.11 -23.73
CA MET A 1 62.49 -11.48 -23.07
C MET A 1 62.14 -10.62 -21.84
N SER A 2 63.05 -9.86 -21.23
CA SER A 2 62.72 -9.04 -20.03
C SER A 2 61.89 -7.77 -20.26
N SER A 3 61.78 -7.26 -21.49
CA SER A 3 61.11 -5.97 -21.75
C SER A 3 59.57 -6.08 -21.83
N MET A 4 59.03 -7.22 -22.27
CA MET A 4 57.56 -7.44 -22.30
C MET A 4 56.96 -7.66 -20.91
N ALA A 5 57.68 -8.32 -20.00
CA ALA A 5 57.20 -8.57 -18.64
C ALA A 5 57.07 -7.26 -17.82
N VAL A 6 58.00 -6.31 -18.00
CA VAL A 6 57.97 -5.01 -17.30
C VAL A 6 56.81 -4.14 -17.78
N VAL A 7 56.49 -4.15 -19.08
CA VAL A 7 55.35 -3.39 -19.64
C VAL A 7 54.01 -3.96 -19.17
N LEU A 8 53.88 -5.29 -19.08
CA LEU A 8 52.67 -5.94 -18.57
C LEU A 8 52.44 -5.66 -17.07
N VAL A 9 53.49 -5.65 -16.24
CA VAL A 9 53.41 -5.34 -14.80
C VAL A 9 53.10 -3.85 -14.56
N ALA A 10 53.70 -2.94 -15.34
CA ALA A 10 53.41 -1.51 -15.23
C ALA A 10 51.97 -1.17 -15.69
N ALA A 11 51.49 -1.80 -16.76
CA ALA A 11 50.11 -1.61 -17.24
C ALA A 11 49.07 -2.17 -16.27
N SER A 12 49.35 -3.32 -15.62
CA SER A 12 48.46 -3.88 -14.60
C SER A 12 48.47 -3.07 -13.31
N GLY A 13 49.61 -2.49 -12.90
CA GLY A 13 49.70 -1.52 -11.81
C GLY A 13 48.89 -0.25 -12.06
N CYS A 14 48.94 0.32 -13.27
CA CYS A 14 48.14 1.51 -13.62
C CYS A 14 46.63 1.22 -13.71
N VAL A 15 46.23 0.03 -14.15
CA VAL A 15 44.81 -0.38 -14.16
C VAL A 15 44.32 -0.62 -12.73
N GLN A 16 45.12 -1.29 -11.90
CA GLN A 16 44.80 -1.51 -10.49
C GLN A 16 44.67 -0.19 -9.73
N GLN A 17 45.60 0.75 -9.94
CA GLN A 17 45.54 2.08 -9.34
C GLN A 17 44.31 2.88 -9.79
N ARG A 18 43.91 2.81 -11.08
CA ARG A 18 42.66 3.44 -11.55
C ARG A 18 41.41 2.82 -10.95
N VAL A 19 41.39 1.50 -10.76
CA VAL A 19 40.28 0.81 -10.10
C VAL A 19 40.20 1.22 -8.63
N GLU A 20 41.33 1.25 -7.92
CA GLU A 20 41.42 1.71 -6.53
C GLU A 20 41.01 3.18 -6.37
N GLU A 21 41.45 4.07 -7.27
CA GLU A 21 41.03 5.48 -7.30
C GLU A 21 39.53 5.63 -7.57
N SER A 22 38.98 4.86 -8.53
CA SER A 22 37.54 4.85 -8.84
C SER A 22 36.69 4.35 -7.66
N VAL A 23 37.12 3.25 -7.03
CA VAL A 23 36.46 2.71 -5.83
C VAL A 23 36.53 3.71 -4.68
N THR A 24 37.69 4.35 -4.47
CA THR A 24 37.87 5.35 -3.41
C THR A 24 37.00 6.58 -3.65
N GLU A 25 36.94 7.07 -4.89
CA GLU A 25 36.09 8.22 -5.23
C GLU A 25 34.60 7.88 -5.10
N HIS A 26 34.19 6.69 -5.55
CA HIS A 26 32.81 6.23 -5.38
C HIS A 26 32.44 6.10 -3.91
N ALA A 27 33.31 5.48 -3.10
CA ALA A 27 33.13 5.37 -1.65
C ALA A 27 33.07 6.74 -0.96
N ARG A 28 33.87 7.72 -1.42
CA ARG A 28 33.85 9.10 -0.92
C ARG A 28 32.54 9.80 -1.26
N VAL A 29 32.03 9.64 -2.48
CA VAL A 29 30.76 10.23 -2.93
C VAL A 29 29.60 9.65 -2.13
N GLU A 30 29.52 8.33 -2.04
CA GLU A 30 28.47 7.65 -1.26
C GLU A 30 28.58 7.95 0.23
N GLY A 31 29.80 7.98 0.79
CA GLY A 31 30.04 8.35 2.18
C GLY A 31 29.60 9.79 2.50
N ASN A 32 29.87 10.74 1.61
CA ASN A 32 29.41 12.12 1.76
C ASN A 32 27.88 12.24 1.66
N ARG A 33 27.26 11.50 0.74
CA ARG A 33 25.82 11.44 0.60
C ARG A 33 25.17 10.90 1.88
N TYR A 34 25.67 9.79 2.39
CA TYR A 34 25.17 9.20 3.63
C TYR A 34 25.38 10.12 4.83
N ALA A 35 26.53 10.79 4.93
CA ALA A 35 26.78 11.77 6.00
C ALA A 35 25.79 12.95 5.98
N GLN A 36 25.41 13.44 4.79
CA GLN A 36 24.36 14.44 4.64
C GLN A 36 22.98 13.90 5.02
N GLU A 37 22.68 12.65 4.64
CA GLU A 37 21.43 11.97 5.00
C GLU A 37 21.30 11.81 6.52
N VAL A 38 22.36 11.34 7.20
CA VAL A 38 22.44 11.23 8.67
C VAL A 38 22.28 12.60 9.32
N LYS A 39 22.94 13.63 8.80
CA LYS A 39 22.78 15.00 9.32
C LYS A 39 21.32 15.47 9.24
N ALA A 40 20.60 15.12 8.16
CA ALA A 40 19.18 15.43 7.99
C ALA A 40 18.25 14.56 8.85
N GLN A 41 18.68 13.35 9.25
CA GLN A 41 17.96 12.49 10.17
C GLN A 41 18.04 12.97 11.62
N SER A 42 18.96 13.88 11.94
CA SER A 42 19.13 14.42 13.29
C SER A 42 19.22 13.33 14.37
N PRO A 43 20.28 12.51 14.36
CA PRO A 43 20.45 11.39 15.29
C PRO A 43 20.67 11.81 16.75
N PHE A 44 20.76 13.11 17.02
CA PHE A 44 21.01 13.66 18.35
C PHE A 44 19.97 14.67 18.84
N GLN A 45 18.99 15.06 18.01
CA GLN A 45 17.96 16.02 18.41
C GLN A 45 16.58 15.56 17.94
N THR A 46 15.56 15.84 18.75
CA THR A 46 14.17 15.58 18.39
C THR A 46 13.80 16.33 17.12
N VAL A 47 13.23 15.60 16.17
CA VAL A 47 12.72 16.17 14.91
C VAL A 47 11.25 16.47 15.06
N GLU A 48 10.85 17.73 14.84
CA GLU A 48 9.45 18.08 14.67
C GLU A 48 9.07 17.98 13.19
N MET A 49 8.00 17.28 12.87
CA MET A 49 7.59 17.05 11.48
C MET A 49 6.07 17.04 11.35
N ARG A 50 5.55 17.72 10.33
CA ARG A 50 4.10 17.66 10.05
C ARG A 50 3.71 16.35 9.40
N TRP A 51 2.44 15.94 9.54
CA TRP A 51 1.95 14.72 8.90
C TRP A 51 2.11 14.77 7.37
N SER A 52 1.80 15.90 6.75
CA SER A 52 2.03 16.08 5.30
C SER A 52 3.51 16.08 4.89
N GLU A 53 4.42 16.39 5.79
CA GLU A 53 5.87 16.28 5.56
C GLU A 53 6.32 14.83 5.68
N ALA A 54 5.77 14.08 6.63
CA ALA A 54 5.99 12.64 6.77
C ALA A 54 5.53 11.87 5.52
N ASP A 55 4.39 12.25 4.93
CA ASP A 55 3.91 11.71 3.65
C ASP A 55 4.94 11.93 2.52
N LYS A 56 5.42 13.17 2.37
CA LYS A 56 6.43 13.52 1.35
C LYS A 56 7.78 12.85 1.61
N LEU A 57 8.10 12.59 2.87
CA LEU A 57 9.33 11.92 3.25
C LEU A 57 9.25 10.42 2.92
N MET A 58 8.11 9.78 3.18
CA MET A 58 7.85 8.38 2.83
C MET A 58 8.05 8.18 1.33
N GLU A 59 7.52 9.09 0.52
CA GLU A 59 7.70 9.11 -0.93
C GLU A 59 9.16 9.15 -1.39
N LYS A 60 10.12 9.48 -0.52
CA LYS A 60 11.54 9.55 -0.85
C LYS A 60 12.37 8.47 -0.16
N ARG A 61 11.95 8.03 1.02
CA ARG A 61 12.79 7.21 1.92
C ARG A 61 12.24 5.83 2.23
N ASN A 62 10.93 5.64 2.23
CA ASN A 62 10.38 4.31 2.50
C ASN A 62 10.72 3.39 1.30
N PRO A 63 11.53 2.33 1.49
CA PRO A 63 12.05 1.54 0.37
C PRO A 63 10.93 0.80 -0.36
N SER A 64 9.92 0.30 0.36
CA SER A 64 8.75 -0.36 -0.21
C SER A 64 7.94 0.58 -1.11
N PHE A 65 7.63 1.78 -0.61
CA PHE A 65 6.88 2.80 -1.33
C PHE A 65 7.66 3.30 -2.55
N VAL A 66 8.96 3.55 -2.41
CA VAL A 66 9.81 4.01 -3.52
C VAL A 66 9.90 2.94 -4.61
N ALA A 67 10.10 1.67 -4.24
CA ALA A 67 10.12 0.55 -5.18
C ALA A 67 8.77 0.37 -5.89
N ALA A 68 7.66 0.38 -5.14
CA ALA A 68 6.31 0.31 -5.68
C ALA A 68 6.04 1.47 -6.65
N ARG A 69 6.36 2.71 -6.27
CA ARG A 69 6.20 3.87 -7.14
C ARG A 69 7.04 3.77 -8.42
N SER A 70 8.26 3.22 -8.35
CA SER A 70 9.07 2.99 -9.55
C SER A 70 8.38 2.00 -10.49
N LYS A 71 7.96 0.84 -9.98
CA LYS A 71 7.20 -0.16 -10.74
C LYS A 71 5.95 0.44 -11.39
N TYR A 72 5.18 1.22 -10.62
CA TYR A 72 4.00 1.92 -11.11
C TYR A 72 4.31 2.87 -12.28
N GLN A 73 5.35 3.70 -12.11
CA GLN A 73 5.76 4.65 -13.13
C GLN A 73 6.34 3.97 -14.36
N GLU A 74 7.10 2.89 -14.21
CA GLU A 74 7.67 2.13 -15.32
C GLU A 74 6.59 1.43 -16.15
N ALA A 75 5.62 0.80 -15.48
CA ALA A 75 4.45 0.21 -16.13
C ALA A 75 3.66 1.25 -16.93
N LYS A 76 3.50 2.46 -16.40
CA LYS A 76 2.73 3.54 -17.07
C LYS A 76 3.51 4.35 -18.10
N LYS A 77 4.82 4.57 -17.92
CA LYS A 77 5.64 5.45 -18.79
C LYS A 77 5.81 4.92 -20.20
N LYS A 78 5.65 3.61 -20.42
CA LYS A 78 6.05 2.99 -21.68
C LYS A 78 4.92 2.83 -22.71
N LYS A 79 3.64 2.95 -22.33
CA LYS A 79 2.52 2.61 -23.24
C LYS A 79 1.24 3.42 -22.93
N PRO A 80 0.79 4.36 -23.78
CA PRO A 80 -0.50 5.05 -23.59
C PRO A 80 -1.69 4.08 -23.47
N VAL A 81 -1.61 2.93 -24.15
CA VAL A 81 -2.57 1.81 -24.06
C VAL A 81 -2.69 1.26 -22.63
N VAL A 82 -1.58 1.16 -21.88
CA VAL A 82 -1.63 0.67 -20.48
C VAL A 82 -2.37 1.66 -19.59
N ARG A 83 -2.21 2.97 -19.83
CA ARG A 83 -2.93 3.99 -19.07
C ARG A 83 -4.43 3.92 -19.35
N GLU A 84 -4.83 3.89 -20.62
CA GLU A 84 -6.23 3.78 -21.04
C GLU A 84 -6.86 2.50 -20.50
N MET A 85 -6.17 1.38 -20.62
CA MET A 85 -6.64 0.10 -20.11
C MET A 85 -6.74 0.07 -18.58
N THR A 86 -5.79 0.67 -17.87
CA THR A 86 -5.89 0.83 -16.42
C THR A 86 -7.13 1.65 -16.08
N GLU A 87 -7.34 2.80 -16.74
CA GLU A 87 -8.51 3.68 -16.54
C GLU A 87 -9.83 3.00 -16.89
N GLU A 88 -9.89 2.20 -17.95
CA GLU A 88 -11.06 1.40 -18.33
C GLU A 88 -11.35 0.30 -17.31
N ILE A 89 -10.32 -0.37 -16.79
CA ILE A 89 -10.47 -1.36 -15.72
C ILE A 89 -10.98 -0.69 -14.46
N LYS A 90 -10.45 0.50 -14.10
CA LYS A 90 -10.96 1.30 -12.98
C LYS A 90 -12.43 1.65 -13.20
N GLY A 91 -12.79 2.18 -14.38
CA GLY A 91 -14.16 2.53 -14.74
C GLY A 91 -15.13 1.34 -14.78
N ALA A 92 -14.68 0.17 -15.22
CA ALA A 92 -15.48 -1.07 -15.17
C ALA A 92 -15.68 -1.57 -13.73
N VAL A 93 -14.67 -1.36 -12.89
CA VAL A 93 -14.73 -1.55 -11.43
C VAL A 93 -15.47 -0.40 -10.73
N ASP A 94 -15.96 0.61 -11.45
CA ASP A 94 -16.86 1.64 -10.93
C ASP A 94 -18.31 1.52 -11.46
N LEU A 95 -18.66 0.53 -12.32
CA LEU A 95 -20.00 0.39 -12.93
C LEU A 95 -20.91 -0.85 -12.58
N SER A 96 -20.58 -1.76 -11.66
CA SER A 96 -21.31 -3.04 -11.45
C SER A 96 -21.92 -3.39 -10.07
N ILE A 97 -23.26 -3.47 -10.07
CA ILE A 97 -24.05 -4.61 -9.50
C ILE A 97 -25.05 -5.20 -10.53
N GLY A 98 -25.30 -4.59 -11.71
CA GLY A 98 -26.29 -5.12 -12.67
C GLY A 98 -25.70 -5.93 -13.83
N ASP A 99 -24.94 -5.26 -14.69
CA ASP A 99 -24.71 -5.77 -16.05
C ASP A 99 -23.27 -6.25 -16.34
N VAL A 100 -22.29 -5.93 -15.49
CA VAL A 100 -20.87 -6.31 -15.67
C VAL A 100 -20.52 -7.67 -15.02
N PHE A 101 -21.50 -8.45 -14.59
CA PHE A 101 -21.26 -9.84 -14.17
C PHE A 101 -20.89 -10.78 -15.32
N LYS A 102 -20.68 -10.23 -16.52
CA LYS A 102 -20.21 -10.95 -17.71
C LYS A 102 -18.86 -10.38 -18.15
N PRO A 103 -17.73 -10.88 -17.61
CA PRO A 103 -16.41 -10.61 -18.20
C PRO A 103 -16.35 -10.94 -19.69
N ASP A 104 -17.26 -11.78 -20.19
CA ASP A 104 -17.46 -12.06 -21.60
C ASP A 104 -17.81 -10.82 -22.44
N ALA A 105 -18.57 -9.85 -21.91
CA ALA A 105 -18.93 -8.63 -22.65
C ALA A 105 -17.72 -7.68 -22.83
N LEU A 106 -16.86 -7.58 -21.81
CA LEU A 106 -15.59 -6.84 -21.87
C LEU A 106 -14.54 -7.58 -22.72
N LEU A 107 -14.48 -8.90 -22.62
CA LEU A 107 -13.64 -9.72 -23.50
C LEU A 107 -14.07 -9.61 -24.96
N GLU A 108 -15.37 -9.54 -25.26
CA GLU A 108 -15.89 -9.36 -26.63
C GLU A 108 -15.56 -7.98 -27.19
N SER A 109 -15.68 -6.89 -26.42
CA SER A 109 -15.31 -5.56 -26.90
C SER A 109 -13.82 -5.46 -27.22
N ILE A 110 -12.97 -6.09 -26.39
CA ILE A 110 -11.50 -6.14 -26.56
C ILE A 110 -11.10 -7.09 -27.72
N ARG A 111 -11.87 -8.16 -27.96
CA ARG A 111 -11.61 -9.15 -29.02
C ARG A 111 -11.92 -8.65 -30.44
N THR A 112 -12.51 -7.46 -30.60
CA THR A 112 -12.87 -6.94 -31.92
C THR A 112 -11.59 -6.55 -32.68
N PRO A 113 -11.13 -7.34 -33.68
CA PRO A 113 -9.99 -6.92 -34.48
C PRO A 113 -10.48 -5.83 -35.43
N ALA A 114 -9.61 -4.86 -35.74
CA ALA A 114 -9.83 -3.91 -36.83
C ALA A 114 -10.24 -4.67 -38.11
N THR A 115 -11.55 -4.71 -38.37
CA THR A 115 -12.15 -5.43 -39.49
C THR A 115 -11.95 -4.61 -40.76
N GLN A 116 -10.74 -4.65 -41.31
CA GLN A 116 -10.44 -4.38 -42.73
C GLN A 116 -8.93 -4.54 -42.96
N LEU A 117 -8.47 -5.71 -43.45
CA LEU A 117 -7.25 -5.79 -44.25
C LEU A 117 -7.16 -7.10 -45.07
N PRO A 118 -6.88 -7.06 -46.39
CA PRO A 118 -6.94 -8.23 -47.28
C PRO A 118 -5.61 -9.00 -47.44
N LYS A 119 -5.76 -10.32 -47.64
CA LYS A 119 -4.99 -11.26 -48.50
C LYS A 119 -3.45 -11.07 -48.65
N GLN A 120 -2.66 -11.16 -47.58
CA GLN A 120 -1.28 -11.71 -47.65
C GLN A 120 -0.98 -12.53 -46.38
N LEU A 121 -1.16 -13.86 -46.46
CA LEU A 121 -1.37 -14.75 -45.30
C LEU A 121 -0.12 -15.44 -44.71
N ALA A 122 1.10 -15.16 -45.20
CA ALA A 122 2.33 -15.67 -44.56
C ALA A 122 2.96 -14.67 -43.57
N SER A 123 2.65 -13.38 -43.69
CA SER A 123 3.10 -12.30 -42.79
C SER A 123 2.15 -12.08 -41.60
N LEU A 124 0.89 -12.52 -41.69
CA LEU A 124 -0.12 -12.37 -40.64
C LEU A 124 0.17 -13.19 -39.38
N GLY A 125 0.83 -14.34 -39.49
CA GLY A 125 1.23 -15.12 -38.31
C GLY A 125 2.25 -14.40 -37.44
N LYS A 126 3.22 -13.70 -38.06
CA LYS A 126 4.21 -12.89 -37.34
C LYS A 126 3.58 -11.61 -36.76
N ILE A 127 2.67 -10.97 -37.50
CA ILE A 127 1.94 -9.77 -37.02
C ILE A 127 0.98 -10.12 -35.88
N LYS A 128 0.31 -11.28 -35.94
CA LYS A 128 -0.59 -11.76 -34.87
C LYS A 128 0.19 -12.22 -33.63
N ASN A 129 1.32 -12.89 -33.80
CA ASN A 129 2.21 -13.23 -32.69
C ASN A 129 2.77 -11.96 -32.03
N LEU A 130 3.15 -10.95 -32.83
CA LEU A 130 3.60 -9.66 -32.33
C LEU A 130 2.46 -8.89 -31.64
N SER A 131 1.22 -8.95 -32.15
CA SER A 131 0.05 -8.35 -31.48
C SER A 131 -0.22 -9.00 -30.14
N HIS A 132 -0.24 -10.34 -30.09
CA HIS A 132 -0.43 -11.10 -28.85
C HIS A 132 0.71 -10.89 -27.86
N GLU A 133 1.95 -10.75 -28.32
CA GLU A 133 3.10 -10.39 -27.48
C GLU A 133 2.99 -8.96 -26.95
N ILE A 134 2.55 -8.00 -27.78
CA ILE A 134 2.30 -6.61 -27.36
C ILE A 134 1.16 -6.57 -26.32
N GLU A 135 0.05 -7.26 -26.56
CA GLU A 135 -1.08 -7.39 -25.65
C GLU A 135 -0.68 -8.08 -24.34
N GLY A 136 0.10 -9.15 -24.41
CA GLY A 136 0.63 -9.84 -23.24
C GLY A 136 1.51 -8.93 -22.37
N ASN A 137 2.39 -8.16 -23.00
CA ASN A 137 3.20 -7.17 -22.29
C ASN A 137 2.35 -6.04 -21.68
N VAL A 138 1.27 -5.64 -22.34
CA VAL A 138 0.32 -4.64 -21.81
C VAL A 138 -0.43 -5.19 -20.59
N TRP A 139 -0.84 -6.46 -20.61
CA TRP A 139 -1.44 -7.13 -19.45
C TRP A 139 -0.48 -7.23 -18.27
N GLU A 140 0.78 -7.59 -18.52
CA GLU A 140 1.81 -7.67 -17.49
C GLU A 140 2.11 -6.30 -16.86
N ASP A 141 2.23 -5.26 -17.69
CA ASP A 141 2.37 -3.88 -17.21
C ASP A 141 1.14 -3.44 -16.39
N THR A 142 -0.06 -3.83 -16.80
CA THR A 142 -1.30 -3.52 -16.07
C THR A 142 -1.35 -4.20 -14.70
N VAL A 143 -0.99 -5.49 -14.62
CA VAL A 143 -0.85 -6.21 -13.33
C VAL A 143 0.14 -5.47 -12.43
N THR A 144 1.31 -5.15 -12.98
CA THR A 144 2.40 -4.48 -12.26
C THR A 144 1.96 -3.11 -11.73
N SER A 145 1.20 -2.35 -12.54
CA SER A 145 0.65 -1.06 -12.12
C SER A 145 -0.37 -1.19 -11.00
N VAL A 146 -1.27 -2.18 -11.05
CA VAL A 146 -2.30 -2.37 -10.02
C VAL A 146 -1.66 -2.84 -8.71
N ASP A 147 -0.78 -3.84 -8.76
CA ASP A 147 -0.06 -4.34 -7.59
C ASP A 147 0.78 -3.24 -6.92
N ALA A 148 1.48 -2.44 -7.72
CA ALA A 148 2.24 -1.31 -7.21
C ALA A 148 1.36 -0.23 -6.57
N GLU A 149 0.15 0.02 -7.09
CA GLU A 149 -0.79 0.96 -6.47
C GLU A 149 -1.26 0.47 -5.10
N ILE A 150 -1.55 -0.83 -4.98
CA ILE A 150 -1.92 -1.47 -3.71
C ILE A 150 -0.78 -1.33 -2.69
N GLU A 151 0.45 -1.67 -3.08
CA GLU A 151 1.64 -1.54 -2.21
C GLU A 151 1.82 -0.09 -1.73
N MET A 152 1.69 0.90 -2.61
CA MET A 152 1.78 2.32 -2.24
C MET A 152 0.70 2.74 -1.22
N ARG A 153 -0.54 2.28 -1.38
CA ARG A 153 -1.63 2.58 -0.44
C ARG A 153 -1.42 1.92 0.92
N GLN A 154 -0.94 0.67 0.94
CA GLN A 154 -0.62 -0.05 2.17
C GLN A 154 0.44 0.70 3.01
N GLU A 155 1.53 1.14 2.38
CA GLU A 155 2.59 1.89 3.07
C GLU A 155 2.08 3.24 3.58
N ARG A 156 1.20 3.94 2.84
CA ARG A 156 0.60 5.20 3.31
C ARG A 156 -0.36 4.97 4.49
N VAL A 157 -1.20 3.94 4.45
CA VAL A 157 -2.06 3.55 5.59
C VAL A 157 -1.22 3.22 6.81
N LYS A 158 -0.15 2.45 6.63
CA LYS A 158 0.80 2.11 7.70
C LYS A 158 1.42 3.35 8.32
N LEU A 159 1.84 4.34 7.52
CA LEU A 159 2.32 5.63 8.02
C LEU A 159 1.27 6.31 8.91
N HIS A 160 0.05 6.52 8.41
CA HIS A 160 -0.99 7.21 9.18
C HIS A 160 -1.41 6.46 10.45
N GLN A 161 -1.38 5.12 10.42
CA GLN A 161 -1.54 4.31 11.62
C GLN A 161 -0.45 4.64 12.65
N MET A 162 0.83 4.64 12.26
CA MET A 162 1.92 5.00 13.16
C MET A 162 1.82 6.45 13.66
N LEU A 163 1.47 7.41 12.80
CA LEU A 163 1.31 8.82 13.21
C LEU A 163 0.25 8.97 14.30
N ARG A 164 -0.89 8.28 14.16
CA ARG A 164 -1.97 8.27 15.16
C ARG A 164 -1.61 7.54 16.44
N MET A 165 -0.89 6.43 16.33
CA MET A 165 -0.37 5.71 17.50
C MET A 165 0.60 6.59 18.30
N GLY A 166 1.49 7.32 17.61
CA GLY A 166 2.39 8.29 18.23
C GLY A 166 1.63 9.39 18.96
N GLU A 167 0.63 10.01 18.30
CA GLU A 167 -0.24 11.02 18.93
C GLU A 167 -0.97 10.49 20.17
N LEU A 168 -1.44 9.24 20.15
CA LEU A 168 -2.08 8.59 21.29
C LEU A 168 -1.10 8.38 22.45
N ILE A 169 0.09 7.83 22.17
CA ILE A 169 1.12 7.56 23.18
C ILE A 169 1.63 8.87 23.81
N ASP A 170 1.96 9.87 22.98
CA ASP A 170 2.47 11.18 23.43
C ASP A 170 1.44 11.88 24.32
N ARG A 171 0.15 11.79 23.98
CA ARG A 171 -0.95 12.34 24.78
C ARG A 171 -1.08 11.66 26.14
N GLU A 172 -1.00 10.33 26.22
CA GLU A 172 -1.05 9.63 27.51
C GLU A 172 0.21 9.87 28.35
N LEU A 173 1.39 9.86 27.71
CA LEU A 173 2.65 10.21 28.39
C LEU A 173 2.60 11.62 28.96
N SER A 174 2.06 12.58 28.20
CA SER A 174 1.89 13.96 28.67
C SER A 174 1.02 14.01 29.92
N ARG A 175 -0.11 13.28 29.96
CA ARG A 175 -0.99 13.19 31.13
C ARG A 175 -0.31 12.56 32.35
N VAL A 176 0.40 11.46 32.14
CA VAL A 176 1.10 10.72 33.21
C VAL A 176 2.35 11.46 33.70
N ASN A 177 2.93 12.35 32.90
CA ASN A 177 4.04 13.20 33.30
C ASN A 177 3.57 14.50 33.98
N SER A 178 2.40 15.04 33.60
CA SER A 178 1.83 16.26 34.20
C SER A 178 1.14 16.03 35.54
N THR A 179 0.82 14.78 35.86
CA THR A 179 0.04 14.40 37.04
C THR A 179 0.78 13.32 37.83
N SER A 180 0.68 13.33 39.15
CA SER A 180 1.16 12.27 40.03
C SER A 180 0.07 11.83 41.01
N PRO A 181 0.15 10.60 41.57
CA PRO A 181 -0.64 10.24 42.74
C PRO A 181 -0.41 11.24 43.89
N PRO A 182 -1.42 11.53 44.72
CA PRO A 182 -1.27 12.40 45.90
C PRO A 182 -0.19 11.90 46.87
N GLU A 183 0.44 12.80 47.62
CA GLU A 183 1.36 12.42 48.70
C GLU A 183 0.63 11.58 49.75
N GLY A 184 1.25 10.48 50.19
CA GLY A 184 0.64 9.54 51.14
C GLY A 184 -0.33 8.52 50.51
N SER A 185 -0.41 8.45 49.18
CA SER A 185 -1.15 7.41 48.46
C SER A 185 -0.71 5.99 48.85
N ASP A 186 -1.63 5.03 48.72
CA ASP A 186 -1.34 3.59 48.90
C ASP A 186 -0.14 3.18 48.02
N PRO A 187 0.88 2.50 48.56
CA PRO A 187 1.99 1.94 47.77
C PRO A 187 1.56 1.14 46.53
N LYS A 188 0.39 0.48 46.58
CA LYS A 188 -0.18 -0.22 45.42
C LYS A 188 -0.57 0.74 44.30
N LEU A 189 -1.13 1.90 44.63
CA LEU A 189 -1.51 2.93 43.66
C LEU A 189 -0.27 3.50 42.98
N VAL A 190 0.75 3.84 43.76
CA VAL A 190 2.04 4.35 43.27
C VAL A 190 2.69 3.33 42.33
N SER A 191 2.74 2.07 42.74
CA SER A 191 3.30 0.98 41.93
C SER A 191 2.54 0.77 40.61
N ALA A 192 1.20 0.76 40.64
CA ALA A 192 0.38 0.63 39.43
C ALA A 192 0.57 1.83 38.47
N PHE A 193 0.71 3.03 39.02
CA PHE A 193 0.96 4.25 38.26
C PHE A 193 2.33 4.24 37.59
N ASP A 194 3.39 3.85 38.32
CA ASP A 194 4.73 3.73 37.76
C ASP A 194 4.83 2.60 36.73
N ALA A 195 4.12 1.48 36.95
CA ALA A 195 4.00 0.41 35.96
C ALA A 195 3.34 0.91 34.66
N TRP A 196 2.27 1.69 34.79
CA TRP A 196 1.59 2.30 33.64
C TRP A 196 2.49 3.27 32.88
N ARG A 197 3.18 4.16 33.61
CA ARG A 197 4.17 5.09 33.03
C ARG A 197 5.28 4.33 32.30
N GLY A 198 5.78 3.25 32.90
CA GLY A 198 6.79 2.38 32.30
C GLY A 198 6.30 1.72 31.01
N GLN A 199 5.07 1.21 31.01
CA GLN A 199 4.46 0.65 29.81
C GLN A 199 4.40 1.67 28.67
N LEU A 200 3.91 2.89 28.93
CA LEU A 200 3.80 3.93 27.92
C LEU A 200 5.17 4.33 27.33
N ARG A 201 6.22 4.39 28.16
CA ARG A 201 7.60 4.64 27.67
C ARG A 201 8.10 3.52 26.77
N ASN A 202 7.85 2.26 27.16
CA ASN A 202 8.22 1.10 26.34
C ASN A 202 7.45 1.07 25.01
N GLU A 203 6.17 1.44 25.01
CA GLU A 203 5.40 1.55 23.78
C GLU A 203 5.90 2.69 22.89
N ARG A 204 6.30 3.82 23.49
CA ARG A 204 6.89 4.94 22.75
C ARG A 204 8.23 4.58 22.11
N GLU A 205 9.06 3.81 22.80
CA GLU A 205 10.35 3.33 22.27
C GLU A 205 10.15 2.35 21.11
N LYS A 206 9.22 1.39 21.26
CA LYS A 206 8.83 0.47 20.17
C LYS A 206 8.32 1.24 18.95
N TRP A 207 7.41 2.19 19.16
CA TRP A 207 6.89 3.06 18.12
C TRP A 207 8.01 3.83 17.40
N LEU A 208 8.97 4.38 18.13
CA LEU A 208 10.09 5.09 17.53
C LEU A 208 10.98 4.15 16.69
N GLY A 209 11.19 2.91 17.15
CA GLY A 209 11.85 1.87 16.37
C GLY A 209 11.10 1.55 15.06
N GLU A 210 9.78 1.48 15.09
CA GLU A 210 8.95 1.30 13.88
C GLU A 210 9.10 2.48 12.91
N ILE A 211 9.11 3.72 13.41
CA ILE A 211 9.33 4.93 12.59
C ILE A 211 10.72 4.92 11.94
N ARG A 212 11.76 4.58 12.70
CA ARG A 212 13.13 4.45 12.18
C ARG A 212 13.20 3.43 11.05
N ASN A 213 12.63 2.25 11.26
CA ASN A 213 12.58 1.19 10.24
C ASN A 213 11.75 1.59 9.02
N PHE A 214 10.65 2.31 9.22
CA PHE A 214 9.76 2.72 8.12
C PHE A 214 10.41 3.76 7.19
N PHE A 215 11.19 4.68 7.74
CA PHE A 215 11.89 5.71 6.97
C PHE A 215 13.35 5.36 6.65
N ASP A 216 13.83 4.18 7.05
CA ASP A 216 15.24 3.78 6.96
C ASP A 216 16.17 4.89 7.51
N ALA A 217 15.91 5.29 8.76
CA ALA A 217 16.48 6.48 9.37
C ALA A 217 16.82 6.31 10.85
N GLU A 218 17.91 6.92 11.29
CA GLU A 218 18.38 6.89 12.69
C GLU A 218 17.95 8.15 13.45
N TYR A 219 16.65 8.35 13.63
CA TYR A 219 16.12 9.49 14.40
C TYR A 219 16.48 9.38 15.88
N HIS A 220 16.94 10.47 16.52
CA HIS A 220 17.03 10.50 17.98
C HIS A 220 15.65 10.29 18.62
N ASP A 221 14.72 11.15 18.21
CA ASP A 221 13.31 11.16 18.57
C ASP A 221 12.54 11.97 17.51
N VAL A 222 11.22 11.78 17.43
CA VAL A 222 10.35 12.48 16.48
C VAL A 222 9.06 12.90 17.16
N HIS A 223 8.65 14.15 16.94
CA HIS A 223 7.33 14.65 17.32
C HIS A 223 6.54 15.02 16.06
N PHE A 224 5.46 14.29 15.80
CA PHE A 224 4.63 14.53 14.63
C PHE A 224 3.47 15.48 14.92
N VAL A 225 3.41 16.57 14.17
CA VAL A 225 2.35 17.58 14.31
C VAL A 225 1.24 17.30 13.29
N LYS A 226 0.04 17.04 13.81
CA LYS A 226 -1.15 16.77 13.00
C LYS A 226 -1.56 18.00 12.19
N ASP A 227 -1.77 17.82 10.89
CA ASP A 227 -2.28 18.83 9.99
C ASP A 227 -3.49 18.30 9.19
N LYS A 228 -3.87 18.99 8.12
CA LYS A 228 -5.04 18.64 7.31
C LYS A 228 -4.86 17.35 6.46
N SER A 229 -3.67 16.75 6.41
CA SER A 229 -3.44 15.51 5.66
C SER A 229 -3.88 14.25 6.41
N SER A 230 -4.37 14.37 7.64
CA SER A 230 -4.82 13.22 8.42
C SER A 230 -5.98 12.48 7.74
N PHE A 231 -5.87 11.14 7.64
CA PHE A 231 -7.03 10.30 7.34
C PHE A 231 -8.16 10.51 8.35
N PRO A 232 -9.43 10.31 7.97
CA PRO A 232 -10.59 10.55 8.83
C PRO A 232 -10.57 9.66 10.09
N THR A 233 -11.05 10.19 11.22
CA THR A 233 -11.35 9.40 12.45
C THR A 233 -12.69 8.69 12.36
N TYR A 234 -13.56 9.11 11.43
CA TYR A 234 -14.94 8.68 11.32
C TYR A 234 -15.83 8.96 12.54
N ASP A 235 -15.39 9.66 13.58
CA ASP A 235 -16.17 9.90 14.82
C ASP A 235 -17.61 10.37 14.53
N ASN A 236 -17.76 11.29 13.56
CA ASN A 236 -19.05 11.89 13.19
C ASN A 236 -19.90 11.02 12.24
N VAL A 237 -19.36 9.92 11.71
CA VAL A 237 -20.04 9.07 10.73
C VAL A 237 -20.71 7.91 11.47
N ARG A 238 -22.04 7.96 11.63
CA ARG A 238 -22.78 6.88 12.32
C ARG A 238 -22.99 5.65 11.43
N GLN A 239 -23.39 5.88 10.19
CA GLN A 239 -23.61 4.83 9.20
C GLN A 239 -22.85 5.22 7.94
N PRO A 240 -21.84 4.44 7.53
CA PRO A 240 -21.19 4.62 6.26
C PRO A 240 -22.21 4.22 5.20
N ASP A 241 -22.38 5.04 4.17
CA ASP A 241 -23.13 4.60 3.01
C ASP A 241 -22.31 3.53 2.28
N LEU A 242 -22.60 2.26 2.55
CA LEU A 242 -21.98 1.13 1.87
C LEU A 242 -22.86 0.63 0.71
N THR A 243 -23.95 1.33 0.39
CA THR A 243 -24.81 0.98 -0.74
C THR A 243 -24.12 1.25 -2.07
N GLU A 244 -23.18 2.21 -2.08
CA GLU A 244 -22.28 2.47 -3.19
C GLU A 244 -21.07 1.52 -3.13
N TRP A 245 -21.13 0.46 -3.91
CA TRP A 245 -20.08 -0.56 -3.99
C TRP A 245 -18.73 -0.05 -4.52
N GLN A 246 -18.73 1.09 -5.22
CA GLN A 246 -17.53 1.85 -5.64
C GLN A 246 -16.64 2.21 -4.43
N ARG A 247 -17.23 2.32 -3.23
CA ARG A 247 -16.49 2.69 -2.02
C ARG A 247 -15.57 1.59 -1.50
N TRP A 248 -15.79 0.31 -1.80
CA TRP A 248 -15.15 -0.78 -1.04
C TRP A 248 -14.56 -1.92 -1.85
N CYS A 249 -14.44 -1.76 -3.17
CA CYS A 249 -14.23 -2.89 -4.07
C CYS A 249 -13.19 -2.67 -5.15
N HIS A 250 -12.36 -1.63 -5.10
CA HIS A 250 -11.53 -1.27 -6.25
C HIS A 250 -10.15 -1.96 -6.26
N LEU A 251 -9.46 -2.06 -5.12
CA LEU A 251 -8.07 -2.54 -5.07
C LEU A 251 -7.89 -4.04 -5.33
N ASN A 252 -8.49 -4.91 -4.53
CA ASN A 252 -8.33 -6.35 -4.72
C ASN A 252 -9.08 -6.86 -5.95
N ARG A 253 -10.22 -6.24 -6.29
CA ARG A 253 -11.01 -6.60 -7.47
C ARG A 253 -10.30 -6.25 -8.76
N SER A 254 -9.62 -5.09 -8.84
CA SER A 254 -8.79 -4.78 -10.02
C SER A 254 -7.67 -5.82 -10.16
N LYS A 255 -7.03 -6.25 -9.07
CA LYS A 255 -6.04 -7.34 -9.10
C LYS A 255 -6.63 -8.67 -9.58
N GLU A 256 -7.76 -9.11 -9.04
CA GLU A 256 -8.45 -10.35 -9.45
C GLU A 256 -8.91 -10.28 -10.92
N LEU A 257 -9.50 -9.16 -11.33
CA LEU A 257 -9.99 -8.94 -12.68
C LEU A 257 -8.85 -8.95 -13.69
N VAL A 258 -7.75 -8.23 -13.42
CA VAL A 258 -6.58 -8.24 -14.30
C VAL A 258 -5.97 -9.64 -14.37
N ALA A 259 -5.90 -10.38 -13.26
CA ALA A 259 -5.41 -11.76 -13.27
C ALA A 259 -6.28 -12.70 -14.11
N LEU A 260 -7.61 -12.57 -14.02
CA LEU A 260 -8.55 -13.34 -14.85
C LEU A 260 -8.45 -12.97 -16.34
N LEU A 261 -8.40 -11.68 -16.65
CA LEU A 261 -8.32 -11.20 -18.03
C LEU A 261 -6.98 -11.60 -18.68
N ARG A 262 -5.87 -11.53 -17.94
CA ARG A 262 -4.57 -12.07 -18.38
C ARG A 262 -4.65 -13.56 -18.67
N LYS A 263 -5.23 -14.34 -17.77
CA LYS A 263 -5.42 -15.79 -17.98
C LYS A 263 -6.25 -16.08 -19.24
N GLY A 264 -7.29 -15.27 -19.47
CA GLY A 264 -8.07 -15.27 -20.71
C GLY A 264 -7.22 -15.02 -21.96
N HIS A 265 -6.39 -13.97 -21.93
CA HIS A 265 -5.45 -13.64 -22.99
C HIS A 265 -4.43 -14.76 -23.26
N ASP A 266 -3.83 -15.33 -22.22
CA ASP A 266 -2.86 -16.43 -22.32
C ASP A 266 -3.51 -17.67 -22.98
N SER A 267 -4.77 -17.96 -22.63
CA SER A 267 -5.52 -19.06 -23.26
C SER A 267 -5.91 -18.80 -24.73
N SER A 268 -5.80 -17.56 -25.21
CA SER A 268 -6.16 -17.15 -26.58
C SER A 268 -4.95 -17.09 -27.54
N ALA A 269 -3.79 -17.60 -27.09
CA ALA A 269 -2.53 -17.57 -27.83
C ALA A 269 -2.65 -18.07 -29.28
N PRO A 270 -1.99 -17.43 -30.26
CA PRO A 270 -2.08 -17.85 -31.66
C PRO A 270 -1.41 -19.21 -31.87
N ALA A 271 -2.16 -20.18 -32.40
CA ALA A 271 -1.58 -21.40 -32.95
C ALA A 271 -0.74 -21.06 -34.22
N ILE A 272 0.56 -21.40 -34.21
CA ILE A 272 1.50 -21.18 -35.32
C ILE A 272 1.10 -22.01 -36.57
N PRO A 273 1.40 -21.55 -37.81
CA PRO A 273 0.85 -22.10 -39.06
C PRO A 273 1.31 -23.53 -39.37
N GLY A 274 0.36 -24.39 -39.76
CA GLY A 274 0.64 -25.72 -40.32
C GLY A 274 -0.17 -26.87 -39.70
N THR A 275 -0.65 -26.74 -38.47
CA THR A 275 -1.42 -27.79 -37.77
C THR A 275 -2.94 -27.58 -37.83
N ARG A 276 -3.40 -26.36 -38.16
CA ARG A 276 -4.82 -26.00 -38.21
C ARG A 276 -5.60 -26.60 -39.40
N ILE A 277 -4.98 -26.83 -40.56
CA ILE A 277 -5.71 -27.35 -41.75
C ILE A 277 -6.27 -28.76 -41.49
N VAL A 278 -5.56 -29.58 -40.71
CA VAL A 278 -5.98 -30.94 -40.36
C VAL A 278 -6.96 -30.95 -39.17
N GLN A 279 -6.88 -29.94 -38.30
CA GLN A 279 -7.71 -29.86 -37.09
C GLN A 279 -9.00 -29.06 -37.28
N GLU A 280 -9.06 -28.07 -38.18
CA GLU A 280 -10.27 -27.28 -38.47
C GLU A 280 -11.32 -28.12 -39.18
N LYS A 281 -10.96 -28.93 -40.18
CA LYS A 281 -11.92 -29.85 -40.81
C LYS A 281 -12.43 -30.95 -39.87
N ILE A 282 -11.71 -31.24 -38.79
CA ILE A 282 -12.08 -32.28 -37.80
C ILE A 282 -12.83 -31.67 -36.61
N ASN A 283 -12.55 -30.42 -36.22
CA ASN A 283 -13.23 -29.73 -35.13
C ASN A 283 -14.52 -29.04 -35.55
N ASP A 284 -14.61 -28.53 -36.79
CA ASP A 284 -15.86 -27.98 -37.36
C ASP A 284 -16.92 -29.07 -37.56
N LEU A 285 -16.50 -30.34 -37.62
CA LEU A 285 -17.36 -31.51 -37.79
C LEU A 285 -17.74 -32.20 -36.49
N VAL A 286 -17.14 -31.85 -35.33
CA VAL A 286 -17.26 -32.67 -34.13
C VAL A 286 -18.05 -32.04 -32.97
N ARG A 287 -17.83 -30.82 -32.48
CA ARG A 287 -18.52 -30.36 -31.24
C ARG A 287 -18.67 -28.83 -31.17
N SER A 288 -19.85 -28.27 -31.45
CA SER A 288 -20.93 -27.98 -30.46
C SER A 288 -20.54 -26.92 -29.42
N ASP A 289 -21.28 -25.80 -29.40
CA ASP A 289 -21.51 -24.92 -28.24
C ASP A 289 -20.41 -24.87 -27.18
N LYS A 290 -19.23 -24.33 -27.53
CA LYS A 290 -18.27 -23.92 -26.50
C LYS A 290 -18.62 -22.51 -26.05
N GLN A 291 -19.62 -22.43 -25.17
CA GLN A 291 -19.62 -21.42 -24.11
C GLN A 291 -18.20 -21.38 -23.53
N ALA A 292 -17.51 -20.25 -23.70
CA ALA A 292 -16.33 -19.97 -22.92
C ALA A 292 -16.68 -20.21 -21.44
N PRO A 293 -15.79 -20.80 -20.63
CA PRO A 293 -16.11 -21.03 -19.23
C PRO A 293 -16.46 -19.66 -18.66
N ALA A 294 -17.74 -19.50 -18.26
CA ALA A 294 -18.23 -18.32 -17.61
C ALA A 294 -17.28 -18.05 -16.45
N ALA A 295 -16.38 -17.07 -16.62
CA ALA A 295 -15.50 -16.67 -15.55
C ALA A 295 -16.35 -15.85 -14.58
N THR A 296 -17.28 -16.51 -13.90
CA THR A 296 -17.95 -15.97 -12.72
C THR A 296 -16.83 -15.66 -11.73
N LEU A 297 -16.50 -14.37 -11.59
CA LEU A 297 -15.73 -13.88 -10.47
C LEU A 297 -16.34 -14.49 -9.21
N GLN A 298 -15.51 -15.05 -8.34
CA GLN A 298 -15.98 -15.66 -7.12
C GLN A 298 -16.63 -14.58 -6.24
N THR A 299 -17.96 -14.50 -6.25
CA THR A 299 -18.74 -13.57 -5.40
C THR A 299 -18.50 -13.80 -3.91
N SER A 300 -17.86 -14.91 -3.52
CA SER A 300 -17.35 -15.15 -2.17
C SER A 300 -16.25 -14.15 -1.79
N SER A 301 -15.33 -13.81 -2.71
CA SER A 301 -14.23 -12.87 -2.42
C SER A 301 -14.78 -11.49 -2.07
N ILE A 302 -15.63 -10.92 -2.93
CA ILE A 302 -16.32 -9.65 -2.71
C ILE A 302 -17.14 -9.66 -1.42
N ARG A 303 -17.91 -10.73 -1.18
CA ARG A 303 -18.70 -10.84 0.06
C ARG A 303 -17.81 -10.88 1.30
N ASN A 304 -16.65 -11.51 1.23
CA ASN A 304 -15.72 -11.57 2.35
C ASN A 304 -15.07 -10.21 2.61
N GLU A 305 -14.71 -9.46 1.57
CA GLU A 305 -14.16 -8.11 1.69
C GLU A 305 -15.17 -7.15 2.32
N VAL A 306 -16.41 -7.11 1.80
CA VAL A 306 -17.48 -6.28 2.35
C VAL A 306 -17.77 -6.65 3.80
N ARG A 307 -17.81 -7.96 4.10
CA ARG A 307 -18.01 -8.43 5.47
C ARG A 307 -16.86 -7.99 6.37
N SER A 308 -15.62 -8.06 5.89
CA SER A 308 -14.44 -7.60 6.63
C SER A 308 -14.51 -6.09 6.88
N LEU A 309 -14.85 -5.30 5.87
CA LEU A 309 -15.03 -3.86 6.00
C LEU A 309 -16.13 -3.51 7.01
N ILE A 310 -17.30 -4.12 6.88
CA ILE A 310 -18.42 -3.91 7.82
C ILE A 310 -18.02 -4.33 9.23
N GLN A 311 -17.30 -5.45 9.37
CA GLN A 311 -16.84 -5.95 10.64
C GLN A 311 -15.89 -4.94 11.31
N HIS A 312 -14.85 -4.50 10.60
CA HIS A 312 -13.91 -3.51 11.11
C HIS A 312 -14.59 -2.17 11.39
N TRP A 313 -15.57 -1.76 10.57
CA TRP A 313 -16.35 -0.57 10.86
C TRP A 313 -17.12 -0.68 12.18
N ARG A 314 -17.80 -1.81 12.41
CA ARG A 314 -18.55 -2.05 13.66
C ARG A 314 -17.61 -2.09 14.86
N GLU A 315 -16.50 -2.82 14.76
CA GLU A 315 -15.49 -2.92 15.82
C GLU A 315 -14.86 -1.56 16.15
N MET A 316 -14.58 -0.75 15.12
CA MET A 316 -14.14 0.64 15.29
C MET A 316 -15.17 1.47 16.06
N LYS A 317 -16.45 1.37 15.70
CA LYS A 317 -17.54 2.09 16.37
C LYS A 317 -17.80 1.65 17.79
N ASP A 318 -17.72 0.35 18.05
CA ASP A 318 -17.84 -0.19 19.39
C ASP A 318 -16.68 0.27 20.28
N ALA A 319 -15.45 0.31 19.74
CA ALA A 319 -14.28 0.83 20.45
C ALA A 319 -14.41 2.34 20.73
N GLN A 320 -14.86 3.14 19.76
CA GLN A 320 -15.13 4.58 19.93
C GLN A 320 -16.16 4.82 21.03
N ALA A 321 -17.32 4.15 20.96
CA ALA A 321 -18.40 4.33 21.93
C ALA A 321 -17.99 3.91 23.36
N GLN A 322 -17.24 2.81 23.50
CA GLN A 322 -16.72 2.38 24.80
C GLN A 322 -15.67 3.36 25.34
N ALA A 323 -14.75 3.84 24.51
CA ALA A 323 -13.73 4.80 24.92
C ALA A 323 -14.36 6.13 25.36
N GLU A 324 -15.29 6.68 24.57
CA GLU A 324 -16.03 7.89 24.91
C GLU A 324 -16.84 7.71 26.20
N GLY A 325 -17.48 6.56 26.39
CA GLY A 325 -18.21 6.25 27.62
C GLY A 325 -17.31 6.27 28.87
N LEU A 326 -16.08 5.77 28.75
CA LEU A 326 -15.09 5.78 29.84
C LEU A 326 -14.47 7.17 30.04
N GLU A 327 -14.20 7.90 28.97
CA GLU A 327 -13.66 9.28 29.00
C GLU A 327 -14.65 10.25 29.65
N ASN A 328 -15.95 10.12 29.37
CA ASN A 328 -17.00 10.93 29.99
C ASN A 328 -17.14 10.70 31.51
N GLN A 329 -16.69 9.55 32.00
CA GLN A 329 -16.65 9.22 33.42
C GLN A 329 -15.32 9.63 34.09
N ASP A 330 -14.31 10.05 33.33
CA ASP A 330 -12.98 10.47 33.79
C ASP A 330 -12.92 12.00 33.95
N SER A 331 -13.63 12.52 34.97
CA SER A 331 -13.79 13.97 35.19
C SER A 331 -12.71 14.63 36.06
N THR A 332 -11.94 13.84 36.81
CA THR A 332 -10.96 14.35 37.79
C THR A 332 -9.55 14.38 37.19
N PRO A 333 -8.72 15.40 37.39
CA PRO A 333 -7.39 15.46 36.80
C PRO A 333 -6.34 14.56 37.50
N CYS A 334 -6.52 14.20 38.78
CA CYS A 334 -5.52 13.49 39.60
C CYS A 334 -5.72 11.97 39.73
N PHE A 335 -4.63 11.17 39.69
CA PHE A 335 -4.68 9.71 39.81
C PHE A 335 -4.89 9.31 41.27
N GLU A 336 -6.13 9.43 41.73
CA GLU A 336 -6.53 9.26 43.14
C GLU A 336 -6.80 7.80 43.52
N ASP A 337 -7.14 6.94 42.55
CA ASP A 337 -7.46 5.54 42.80
C ASP A 337 -6.96 4.61 41.67
N LEU A 338 -6.97 3.31 41.98
CA LEU A 338 -6.57 2.25 41.04
C LEU A 338 -7.56 2.12 39.88
N ASP A 339 -8.85 2.36 40.13
CA ASP A 339 -9.90 2.25 39.13
C ASP A 339 -9.69 3.25 37.99
N ARG A 340 -9.17 4.44 38.30
CA ARG A 340 -8.81 5.45 37.32
C ARG A 340 -7.63 5.02 36.45
N ILE A 341 -6.59 4.42 37.05
CA ILE A 341 -5.46 3.88 36.27
C ILE A 341 -5.97 2.80 35.32
N ASN A 342 -6.76 1.85 35.82
CA ASN A 342 -7.35 0.77 35.02
C ASN A 342 -8.24 1.32 33.88
N ARG A 343 -9.02 2.37 34.17
CA ARG A 343 -9.86 3.05 33.19
C ARG A 343 -9.03 3.72 32.09
N ARG A 344 -7.94 4.42 32.43
CA ARG A 344 -7.03 5.02 31.44
C ARG A 344 -6.36 3.96 30.57
N GLN A 345 -5.90 2.85 31.18
CA GLN A 345 -5.35 1.71 30.44
C GLN A 345 -6.36 1.13 29.45
N GLN A 346 -7.63 1.00 29.88
CA GLN A 346 -8.70 0.51 29.02
C GLN A 346 -9.02 1.49 27.89
N ILE A 347 -9.12 2.80 28.16
CA ILE A 347 -9.30 3.84 27.14
C ILE A 347 -8.16 3.76 26.12
N PHE A 348 -6.92 3.70 26.57
CA PHE A 348 -5.76 3.60 25.70
C PHE A 348 -5.85 2.37 24.78
N LYS A 349 -6.16 1.19 25.33
CA LYS A 349 -6.35 -0.05 24.55
C LYS A 349 -7.48 0.08 23.52
N LEU A 350 -8.62 0.68 23.91
CA LEU A 350 -9.75 0.90 22.99
C LEU A 350 -9.37 1.85 21.85
N ARG A 351 -8.62 2.93 22.14
CA ARG A 351 -8.12 3.86 21.12
C ARG A 351 -7.08 3.20 20.20
N GLN A 352 -6.27 2.27 20.70
CA GLN A 352 -5.39 1.46 19.85
C GLN A 352 -6.19 0.55 18.90
N GLN A 353 -7.24 -0.10 19.40
CA GLN A 353 -8.13 -0.93 18.58
C GLN A 353 -8.88 -0.10 17.53
N GLU A 354 -9.37 1.08 17.91
CA GLU A 354 -9.96 2.05 16.98
C GLU A 354 -9.00 2.35 15.83
N ILE A 355 -7.74 2.69 16.12
CA ILE A 355 -6.73 2.98 15.10
C ILE A 355 -6.48 1.78 14.17
N GLN A 356 -6.43 0.56 14.72
CA GLN A 356 -6.25 -0.67 13.94
C GLN A 356 -7.42 -0.95 12.99
N HIS A 357 -8.65 -0.79 13.46
CA HIS A 357 -9.83 -0.99 12.62
C HIS A 357 -9.99 0.14 11.59
N ALA A 358 -9.70 1.38 11.98
CA ALA A 358 -9.69 2.51 11.07
C ALA A 358 -8.66 2.34 9.94
N SER A 359 -7.48 1.77 10.21
CA SER A 359 -6.47 1.53 9.17
C SER A 359 -6.94 0.50 8.13
N ALA A 360 -7.64 -0.55 8.56
CA ALA A 360 -8.29 -1.48 7.65
C ALA A 360 -9.35 -0.78 6.78
N VAL A 361 -10.16 0.09 7.38
CA VAL A 361 -11.17 0.89 6.65
C VAL A 361 -10.51 1.84 5.65
N TRP A 362 -9.45 2.58 6.02
CA TRP A 362 -8.76 3.50 5.10
C TRP A 362 -8.17 2.78 3.88
N LEU A 363 -7.69 1.54 4.06
CA LEU A 363 -7.17 0.76 2.94
C LEU A 363 -8.28 0.38 1.94
N MET A 364 -9.48 0.11 2.44
CA MET A 364 -10.60 -0.40 1.65
C MET A 364 -11.52 0.70 1.10
N ASP A 365 -11.66 1.82 1.81
CA ASP A 365 -12.57 2.92 1.43
C ASP A 365 -11.94 3.82 0.36
N GLU A 366 -12.44 3.75 -0.88
CA GLU A 366 -11.96 4.56 -2.02
C GLU A 366 -12.19 6.07 -1.82
N ASP A 367 -13.12 6.48 -0.97
CA ASP A 367 -13.30 7.90 -0.63
C ASP A 367 -12.09 8.49 0.09
N CYS A 368 -11.25 7.65 0.71
CA CYS A 368 -9.99 8.09 1.31
C CYS A 368 -8.95 8.48 0.26
N TRP A 369 -9.15 8.09 -1.00
CA TRP A 369 -8.14 8.16 -2.06
C TRP A 369 -8.55 9.04 -3.25
N SER A 370 -9.83 9.40 -3.37
CA SER A 370 -10.32 10.22 -4.47
C SER A 370 -9.90 11.69 -4.31
N ALA A 371 -9.22 12.22 -5.34
CA ALA A 371 -8.70 13.59 -5.36
C ALA A 371 -9.86 14.61 -5.36
N GLY A 372 -10.18 15.16 -4.18
CA GLY A 372 -11.24 16.16 -4.01
C GLY A 372 -12.22 15.85 -2.87
N ALA A 373 -12.21 14.62 -2.34
CA ALA A 373 -12.90 14.33 -1.10
C ALA A 373 -11.99 14.68 0.08
N VAL A 374 -12.12 15.91 0.57
CA VAL A 374 -12.25 16.03 2.03
C VAL A 374 -13.38 15.06 2.35
N CYS A 375 -13.06 13.85 2.83
CA CYS A 375 -14.01 12.77 3.10
C CYS A 375 -15.28 13.43 3.63
N ARG A 376 -16.35 13.41 2.83
CA ARG A 376 -17.51 14.27 3.07
C ARG A 376 -17.96 13.99 4.51
N ARG A 377 -17.96 15.06 5.29
CA ARG A 377 -18.16 15.10 6.74
C ARG A 377 -19.40 14.34 7.18
#